data_AF-A0ABD5DTN7-F1
#
_entry.id   AF-A0ABD5DTN7-F1
#
_cell.length_a   1.000
_cell.length_b   1.000
_cell.length_c   1.000
_cell.angle_alpha   90.00
_cell.angle_beta   90.00
_cell.angle_gamma   90.00
#
_symmetry.space_group_name_H-M   'P 1'
#
loop_
_entity.id
_entity.type
_entity.pdbx_description
1 polymer ?
#
loop_
_entity_poly.entity_id
_entity_poly.type
_entity_poly.pdbx_seq_one_letter_code
_entity_poly.pdbx_strand_id
1 'polypeptide(L)'
;LQLQGIMLSHEHLDHRGGLDSVLQAWPQAWVRSPLGWAHHLPCHRGERWQWQGLNFQALWPLPGSTAKGNNHSCVVRIDDGRSSILLTGDIERQAEQAMISRYWRHLTSTLIQVPHHG
;
A
#
# COMPACT_ATOMS: atom_id res chain seq x y z
N LEU A 1 1.41 3.86 -23.47
CA LEU A 1 1.63 3.80 -22.00
C LEU A 1 1.55 2.33 -21.59
N GLN A 2 2.52 1.82 -20.83
CA GLN A 2 2.50 0.44 -20.33
C GLN A 2 2.41 0.47 -18.80
N LEU A 3 1.37 -0.13 -18.23
CA LEU A 3 1.27 -0.32 -16.79
C LEU A 3 2.32 -1.34 -16.35
N GLN A 4 3.14 -0.96 -15.38
CA GLN A 4 4.20 -1.84 -14.85
C GLN A 4 3.80 -2.50 -13.53
N GLY A 5 3.05 -1.79 -12.68
CA GLY A 5 2.75 -2.25 -11.34
C GLY A 5 1.41 -1.77 -10.81
N ILE A 6 0.81 -2.60 -9.98
CA ILE A 6 -0.43 -2.35 -9.27
C ILE A 6 -0.14 -2.53 -7.78
N MET A 7 -0.59 -1.59 -6.96
CA MET A 7 -0.64 -1.77 -5.52
C MET A 7 -2.08 -1.85 -5.08
N LEU A 8 -2.42 -2.94 -4.40
CA LEU A 8 -3.74 -3.14 -3.83
C LEU A 8 -3.66 -2.96 -2.32
N SER A 9 -4.44 -2.01 -1.80
CA SER A 9 -4.53 -1.70 -0.37
C SER A 9 -5.07 -2.90 0.41
N HIS A 10 -6.29 -3.33 0.13
CA HIS A 10 -6.98 -4.43 0.78
C HIS A 10 -8.06 -5.05 -0.15
N GLU A 11 -8.85 -5.99 0.35
CA GLU A 11 -9.72 -6.86 -0.45
C GLU A 11 -11.12 -6.31 -0.78
N HIS A 12 -11.51 -5.13 -0.30
CA HIS A 12 -12.83 -4.59 -0.57
C HIS A 12 -12.99 -4.17 -2.04
N LEU A 13 -14.22 -4.27 -2.56
CA LEU A 13 -14.50 -4.15 -4.00
C LEU A 13 -14.27 -2.74 -4.55
N ASP A 14 -14.42 -1.71 -3.73
CA ASP A 14 -14.08 -0.33 -4.06
C ASP A 14 -12.57 -0.09 -4.22
N HIS A 15 -11.74 -1.04 -3.79
CA HIS A 15 -10.28 -1.03 -3.99
C HIS A 15 -9.82 -2.07 -5.02
N ARG A 16 -10.35 -3.29 -4.96
CA ARG A 16 -9.92 -4.41 -5.83
C ARG A 16 -10.77 -4.62 -7.06
N GLY A 17 -11.94 -3.99 -7.17
CA GLY A 17 -12.99 -4.38 -8.11
C GLY A 17 -12.58 -4.35 -9.58
N GLY A 18 -11.64 -3.47 -9.94
CA GLY A 18 -11.10 -3.38 -11.30
C GLY A 18 -9.88 -4.27 -11.59
N LEU A 19 -9.34 -5.01 -10.61
CA LEU A 19 -8.06 -5.70 -10.72
C LEU A 19 -8.01 -6.67 -11.90
N ASP A 20 -9.03 -7.52 -12.03
CA ASP A 20 -9.07 -8.54 -13.09
C ASP A 20 -9.13 -7.90 -14.48
N SER A 21 -9.95 -6.86 -14.66
CA SER A 21 -10.03 -6.11 -15.92
C SER A 21 -8.72 -5.42 -16.27
N VAL A 22 -8.01 -4.87 -15.28
CA VAL A 22 -6.69 -4.25 -15.49
C VAL A 22 -5.65 -5.32 -15.87
N LEU A 23 -5.63 -6.47 -15.19
CA LEU A 23 -4.69 -7.55 -15.51
C LEU A 23 -4.97 -8.21 -16.86
N GLN A 24 -6.22 -8.24 -17.32
CA GLN A 24 -6.56 -8.66 -18.69
C GLN A 24 -5.93 -7.73 -19.74
N ALA A 25 -5.91 -6.42 -19.49
CA ALA A 25 -5.30 -5.44 -20.39
C ALA A 25 -3.76 -5.36 -20.26
N TRP A 26 -3.21 -5.60 -19.06
CA TRP A 26 -1.77 -5.58 -18.78
C TRP A 26 -1.34 -6.83 -17.99
N PRO A 27 -1.26 -8.00 -18.64
CA PRO A 27 -0.97 -9.27 -17.97
C PRO A 27 0.45 -9.37 -17.42
N GLN A 28 1.33 -8.46 -17.81
CA GLN A 28 2.72 -8.40 -17.33
C GLN A 28 2.90 -7.46 -16.13
N ALA A 29 1.85 -6.73 -15.71
CA ALA A 29 1.94 -5.87 -14.55
C ALA A 29 2.10 -6.70 -13.28
N TRP A 30 3.08 -6.37 -12.45
CA TRP A 30 3.18 -7.00 -11.13
C TRP A 30 2.11 -6.43 -10.19
N VAL A 31 1.65 -7.23 -9.24
CA VAL A 31 0.71 -6.80 -8.20
C VAL A 31 1.40 -6.88 -6.85
N ARG A 32 1.34 -5.84 -6.04
CA ARG A 32 1.72 -5.86 -4.62
C ARG A 32 0.48 -5.74 -3.75
N SER A 33 0.35 -6.60 -2.74
CA SER A 33 -0.75 -6.50 -1.77
C SER A 33 -0.40 -7.17 -0.43
N PRO A 34 -1.16 -6.90 0.64
CA PRO A 34 -0.98 -7.57 1.92
C PRO A 34 -1.66 -8.95 1.96
N LEU A 35 -2.37 -9.34 0.91
CA LEU A 35 -3.35 -10.45 0.94
C LEU A 35 -2.73 -11.85 0.84
N GLY A 36 -1.45 -11.95 0.47
CA GLY A 36 -0.78 -13.24 0.27
C GLY A 36 -1.38 -14.09 -0.87
N TRP A 37 -2.09 -13.46 -1.82
CA TRP A 37 -2.65 -14.14 -2.99
C TRP A 37 -1.54 -14.59 -3.94
N ALA A 38 -1.81 -15.66 -4.68
CA ALA A 38 -0.89 -16.17 -5.67
C ALA A 38 -0.50 -15.07 -6.67
N HIS A 39 0.79 -15.02 -7.05
CA HIS A 39 1.36 -14.03 -7.97
C HIS A 39 1.41 -12.58 -7.46
N HIS A 40 0.97 -12.32 -6.23
CA HIS A 40 1.18 -11.02 -5.60
C HIS A 40 2.54 -10.98 -4.91
N LEU A 41 3.29 -9.92 -5.18
CA LEU A 41 4.43 -9.51 -4.37
C LEU A 41 3.93 -8.99 -3.01
N PRO A 42 4.72 -9.13 -1.93
CA PRO A 42 4.29 -8.70 -0.61
C PRO A 42 4.16 -7.18 -0.51
N CYS A 43 3.18 -6.74 0.27
CA CYS A 43 3.17 -5.44 0.90
C CYS A 43 2.95 -5.61 2.41
N HIS A 44 4.03 -5.48 3.16
CA HIS A 44 4.02 -5.41 4.62
C HIS A 44 5.22 -4.60 5.08
N ARG A 45 5.20 -4.14 6.33
CA ARG A 45 6.26 -3.30 6.90
C ARG A 45 7.63 -3.91 6.70
N GLY A 46 8.55 -3.10 6.18
CA GLY A 46 9.93 -3.50 5.90
C GLY A 46 10.21 -3.66 4.41
N GLU A 47 9.19 -3.91 3.59
CA GLU A 47 9.37 -3.94 2.13
C GLU A 47 9.77 -2.57 1.60
N ARG A 48 10.77 -2.58 0.72
CA ARG A 48 11.28 -1.40 0.02
C ARG A 48 11.59 -1.76 -1.43
N TRP A 49 11.27 -0.86 -2.34
CA TRP A 49 11.64 -1.00 -3.74
C TRP A 49 11.77 0.36 -4.40
N GLN A 50 12.41 0.37 -5.57
CA GLN A 50 12.53 1.55 -6.40
C GLN A 50 11.74 1.35 -7.68
N TRP A 51 11.10 2.42 -8.14
CA TRP A 51 10.39 2.44 -9.41
C TRP A 51 10.54 3.81 -10.06
N GLN A 52 11.20 3.85 -11.22
CA GLN A 52 11.43 5.07 -12.01
C GLN A 52 11.97 6.27 -11.18
N GLY A 53 12.94 6.00 -10.30
CA GLY A 53 13.56 7.03 -9.46
C GLY A 53 12.79 7.36 -8.17
N LEU A 54 11.61 6.76 -7.96
CA LEU A 54 10.84 6.89 -6.72
C LEU A 54 11.20 5.75 -5.77
N ASN A 55 11.37 6.09 -4.49
CA ASN A 55 11.54 5.14 -3.39
C ASN A 55 10.18 4.82 -2.80
N PHE A 56 9.86 3.54 -2.72
CA PHE A 56 8.66 3.04 -2.07
C PHE A 56 9.05 2.31 -0.79
N GLN A 57 8.28 2.55 0.26
CA GLN A 57 8.41 1.86 1.54
C GLN A 57 7.04 1.44 2.05
N ALA A 58 6.82 0.14 2.20
CA ALA A 58 5.64 -0.35 2.90
C ALA A 58 5.83 -0.20 4.42
N LEU A 59 4.82 0.38 5.06
CA LEU A 59 4.83 0.71 6.49
C LEU A 59 3.83 -0.12 7.30
N TRP A 60 2.82 -0.67 6.64
CA TRP A 60 1.75 -1.49 7.23
C TRP A 60 1.18 -2.43 6.16
N PRO A 61 0.62 -3.60 6.51
CA PRO A 61 0.51 -4.21 7.85
C PRO A 61 1.85 -4.72 8.39
N LEU A 62 1.87 -5.24 9.61
CA LEU A 62 3.02 -5.98 10.12
C LEU A 62 3.19 -7.29 9.35
N PRO A 63 4.44 -7.76 9.12
CA PRO A 63 4.66 -9.11 8.62
C PRO A 63 3.93 -10.14 9.49
N GLY A 64 3.18 -11.05 8.87
CA GLY A 64 2.38 -12.07 9.58
C GLY A 64 1.13 -11.54 10.29
N SER A 65 0.70 -10.29 10.01
CA SER A 65 -0.56 -9.76 10.54
C SER A 65 -1.75 -10.65 10.17
N THR A 66 -2.67 -10.84 11.11
CA THR A 66 -3.94 -11.53 10.91
C THR A 66 -5.11 -10.55 10.73
N ALA A 67 -4.83 -9.25 10.61
CA ALA A 67 -5.85 -8.24 10.33
C ALA A 67 -6.55 -8.53 8.98
N LYS A 68 -7.78 -8.05 8.85
CA LYS A 68 -8.59 -8.20 7.62
C LYS A 68 -9.27 -6.87 7.29
N GLY A 69 -9.77 -6.74 6.07
CA GLY A 69 -10.42 -5.54 5.57
C GLY A 69 -9.55 -4.29 5.69
N ASN A 70 -10.22 -3.18 6.01
CA ASN A 70 -9.66 -1.84 6.20
C ASN A 70 -8.32 -1.79 6.94
N ASN A 71 -8.24 -2.37 8.15
CA ASN A 71 -7.04 -2.36 8.98
C ASN A 71 -5.91 -3.27 8.48
N HIS A 72 -6.13 -4.04 7.41
CA HIS A 72 -5.10 -4.79 6.71
C HIS A 72 -4.50 -4.02 5.52
N SER A 73 -4.96 -2.78 5.27
CA SER A 73 -4.50 -1.98 4.14
C SER A 73 -2.97 -1.89 4.03
N CYS A 74 -2.44 -2.09 2.83
CA CYS A 74 -1.05 -1.79 2.49
C CYS A 74 -0.83 -0.27 2.54
N VAL A 75 -0.18 0.21 3.61
CA VAL A 75 0.20 1.62 3.76
C VAL A 75 1.59 1.80 3.18
N VAL A 76 1.73 2.73 2.23
CA VAL A 76 2.98 2.95 1.51
C VAL A 76 3.35 4.41 1.52
N ARG A 77 4.62 4.68 1.85
CA ARG A 77 5.24 5.98 1.64
C ARG A 77 6.04 5.95 0.35
N ILE A 78 5.86 6.97 -0.47
CA ILE A 78 6.55 7.14 -1.75
C ILE A 78 7.30 8.47 -1.70
N ASP A 79 8.58 8.50 -2.08
CA ASP A 79 9.37 9.74 -2.15
C ASP A 79 10.32 9.77 -3.34
N ASP A 80 10.69 10.99 -3.76
CA ASP A 80 11.72 11.27 -4.77
C ASP A 80 13.00 11.87 -4.15
N GLY A 81 13.14 11.79 -2.82
CA GLY A 81 14.20 12.47 -2.05
C GLY A 81 13.95 13.96 -1.74
N ARG A 82 12.89 14.58 -2.28
CA ARG A 82 12.52 15.99 -2.01
C ARG A 82 11.12 16.11 -1.40
N SER A 83 10.16 15.39 -1.98
CA SER A 83 8.76 15.36 -1.58
C SER A 83 8.33 13.93 -1.30
N SER A 84 7.32 13.74 -0.45
CA SER A 84 6.76 12.41 -0.22
C SER A 84 5.25 12.38 -0.02
N ILE A 85 4.66 11.26 -0.40
CA ILE A 85 3.24 10.97 -0.29
C ILE A 85 3.06 9.73 0.60
N LEU A 86 2.12 9.79 1.54
CA LEU A 86 1.65 8.63 2.29
C LEU A 86 0.28 8.20 1.77
N LEU A 87 0.22 7.01 1.16
CA LEU A 87 -1.01 6.36 0.73
C LEU A 87 -1.42 5.35 1.78
N THR A 88 -2.61 5.53 2.35
CA THR A 88 -3.04 4.84 3.57
C THR A 88 -4.05 3.73 3.31
N GLY A 89 -4.66 3.72 2.12
CA GLY A 89 -5.89 2.95 1.89
C GLY A 89 -6.93 3.33 2.94
N ASP A 90 -7.60 2.33 3.49
CA ASP A 90 -8.70 2.52 4.43
C ASP A 90 -8.34 2.08 5.84
N ILE A 91 -7.08 2.22 6.26
CA ILE A 91 -6.75 2.01 7.68
C ILE A 91 -7.68 2.83 8.57
N GLU A 92 -8.11 2.23 9.68
CA GLU A 92 -8.92 2.93 10.66
C GLU A 92 -8.06 3.34 11.85
N ARG A 93 -8.68 4.04 12.80
CA ARG A 93 -8.05 4.53 14.03
C ARG A 93 -7.15 3.50 14.72
N GLN A 94 -7.52 2.22 14.73
CA GLN A 94 -6.71 1.17 15.36
C GLN A 94 -5.34 1.02 14.66
N ALA A 95 -5.34 0.89 13.34
CA ALA A 95 -4.11 0.75 12.57
C ALA A 95 -3.29 2.06 12.57
N GLU A 96 -3.95 3.22 12.48
CA GLU A 96 -3.29 4.53 12.64
C GLU A 96 -2.54 4.65 13.97
N GLN A 97 -3.22 4.36 15.09
CA GLN A 97 -2.62 4.43 16.43
C GLN A 97 -1.46 3.44 16.58
N ALA A 98 -1.60 2.23 16.03
CA ALA A 98 -0.53 1.23 16.04
C ALA A 98 0.72 1.72 15.28
N MET A 99 0.54 2.42 14.16
CA MET A 99 1.66 2.99 13.41
C MET A 99 2.28 4.20 14.12
N ILE A 100 1.47 5.14 14.62
CA ILE A 100 1.97 6.37 15.27
C ILE A 100 2.73 6.03 16.56
N SER A 101 2.19 5.14 17.38
CA SER A 101 2.76 4.81 18.70
C SER A 101 4.20 4.27 18.65
N ARG A 102 4.60 3.64 17.54
CA ARG A 102 5.92 2.97 17.43
C ARG A 102 6.75 3.40 16.23
N TYR A 103 6.15 4.09 15.26
CA TYR A 103 6.74 4.28 13.93
C TYR A 103 6.49 5.68 13.32
N TRP A 104 6.02 6.65 14.11
CA TRP A 104 5.64 7.98 13.62
C TRP A 104 6.68 8.69 12.75
N ARG A 105 7.98 8.53 13.06
CA ARG A 105 9.07 9.15 12.29
C ARG A 105 9.12 8.69 10.83
N HIS A 106 8.63 7.50 10.54
CA HIS A 106 8.57 6.96 9.18
C HIS A 106 7.27 7.34 8.45
N LEU A 107 6.31 7.96 9.13
CA LEU A 107 5.04 8.41 8.55
C LEU A 107 5.11 9.85 8.03
N THR A 108 6.14 10.61 8.39
CA THR A 108 6.30 12.01 7.96
C THR A 108 6.33 12.09 6.44
N SER A 109 5.36 12.85 5.90
CA SER A 109 5.21 13.06 4.47
C SER A 109 4.72 14.46 4.12
N THR A 110 5.03 14.92 2.91
CA THR A 110 4.56 16.19 2.35
C THR A 110 3.05 16.17 2.12
N LEU A 111 2.52 15.04 1.65
CA LEU A 111 1.09 14.80 1.42
C LEU A 111 0.65 13.49 2.07
N ILE A 112 -0.58 13.46 2.56
CA ILE A 112 -1.24 12.25 3.06
C ILE A 112 -2.60 12.10 2.35
N GLN A 113 -2.87 10.89 1.83
CA GLN A 113 -4.24 10.51 1.49
C GLN A 113 -5.00 10.30 2.80
N VAL A 114 -6.12 11.00 3.00
CA VAL A 114 -6.96 10.77 4.19
C VAL A 114 -7.48 9.32 4.13
N PRO A 115 -7.31 8.54 5.22
CA PRO A 115 -7.79 7.16 5.22
C PRO A 115 -9.30 7.06 5.10
N HIS A 116 -9.78 6.00 4.44
CA HIS A 116 -11.18 5.57 4.44
C HIS A 116 -12.18 6.70 4.10
N HIS A 117 -11.88 7.41 3.01
CA HIS A 117 -12.74 8.43 2.38
C HIS A 117 -13.00 9.72 3.19
N GLY A 118 -12.47 9.86 4.41
CA GLY A 118 -12.63 11.05 5.26
C GLY A 118 -13.37 10.81 6.56
#